data_AF-A0A177LHW6-F1
#
_entry.id   AF-A0A177LHW6-F1
#
_cell.length_a   1.000
_cell.length_b   1.000
_cell.length_c   1.000
_cell.angle_alpha   90.00
_cell.angle_beta   90.00
_cell.angle_gamma   90.00
#
_symmetry.space_group_name_H-M   'P 1'
#
loop_
_entity.id
_entity.type
_entity.pdbx_description
1 polymer ?
#
loop_
_entity_poly.entity_id
_entity_poly.type
_entity_poly.pdbx_seq_one_letter_code
_entity_poly.pdbx_strand_id
1 'polypeptide(L)'
;MGGMFHGGTALGGGINNHMRSIQTKSGIKVLMNDQEKSVTILDPSGNTYFMDGAGNITVTAPKNMTFNVGENLTIDVGRDMLTSVGNNKDLKVVKDISITASNHKEEISSNKTLKVVDKLEEITGSTRHLAKNGDITFHSNGVASLYGSVDTKVNKG
;
A
#
# COMPACT_ATOMS: atom_id res chain seq x y z
N MET A 1 27.22 -23.67 -22.42
CA MET A 1 26.57 -24.12 -23.67
C MET A 1 25.12 -23.66 -23.67
N GLY A 2 24.78 -22.62 -24.42
CA GLY A 2 23.40 -22.20 -24.68
C GLY A 2 23.03 -22.62 -26.10
N GLY A 3 21.96 -23.40 -26.26
CA GLY A 3 21.43 -23.77 -27.57
C GLY A 3 20.45 -22.71 -28.05
N MET A 4 20.61 -22.24 -29.28
CA MET A 4 19.67 -21.33 -29.94
C MET A 4 18.58 -22.18 -30.60
N PHE A 5 17.40 -22.26 -29.99
CA PHE A 5 16.24 -22.95 -30.57
C PHE A 5 15.47 -21.96 -31.46
N HIS A 6 15.31 -22.27 -32.74
CA HIS A 6 14.43 -21.54 -33.66
C HIS A 6 13.43 -22.52 -34.27
N GLY A 7 12.25 -22.05 -34.66
CA GLY A 7 11.03 -22.84 -34.93
C GLY A 7 11.09 -23.99 -35.96
N GLY A 8 12.25 -24.25 -36.60
CA GLY A 8 12.49 -25.48 -37.36
C GLY A 8 13.09 -26.62 -36.53
N THR A 9 13.62 -26.35 -35.33
CA THR A 9 14.22 -27.33 -34.42
C THR A 9 13.75 -27.05 -32.98
N ALA A 10 12.78 -27.86 -32.53
CA ALA A 10 12.14 -27.82 -31.21
C ALA A 10 11.14 -26.66 -30.95
N LEU A 11 10.21 -26.93 -30.02
CA LEU A 11 9.00 -26.17 -29.66
C LEU A 11 9.21 -24.71 -29.18
N GLY A 12 10.44 -24.18 -29.22
CA GLY A 12 10.80 -22.89 -28.62
C GLY A 12 10.10 -21.66 -29.20
N GLY A 13 9.55 -21.77 -30.41
CA GLY A 13 8.78 -20.71 -31.09
C GLY A 13 7.27 -20.75 -30.87
N GLY A 14 6.73 -21.85 -30.31
CA GLY A 14 5.29 -22.11 -30.36
C GLY A 14 4.75 -22.27 -31.80
N ILE A 15 3.44 -22.48 -31.93
CA ILE A 15 2.76 -22.54 -33.23
C ILE A 15 2.87 -21.17 -33.91
N ASN A 16 3.25 -21.06 -35.18
CA ASN A 16 3.45 -19.77 -35.88
C ASN A 16 4.61 -18.90 -35.38
N ASN A 17 5.52 -19.41 -34.54
CA ASN A 17 6.70 -18.66 -34.08
C ASN A 17 6.34 -17.35 -33.32
N HIS A 18 5.17 -17.31 -32.67
CA HIS A 18 4.71 -16.15 -31.88
C HIS A 18 5.36 -16.07 -30.49
N MET A 19 6.01 -17.14 -30.02
CA MET A 19 6.72 -17.16 -28.76
C MET A 19 8.21 -17.01 -28.98
N ARG A 20 8.85 -16.15 -28.19
CA ARG A 20 10.31 -16.05 -28.10
C ARG A 20 10.69 -16.14 -26.63
N SER A 21 11.80 -16.82 -26.32
CA SER A 21 12.19 -16.99 -24.92
C SER A 21 13.68 -17.10 -24.70
N ILE A 22 14.11 -16.73 -23.50
CA ILE A 22 15.42 -17.04 -22.93
C ILE A 22 15.15 -17.93 -21.72
N GLN A 23 15.65 -19.16 -21.74
CA GLN A 23 15.47 -20.12 -20.65
C GLN A 23 16.80 -20.72 -20.20
N THR A 24 16.99 -20.78 -18.89
CA THR A 24 18.11 -21.49 -18.26
C THR A 24 17.71 -22.91 -17.86
N LYS A 25 18.69 -23.82 -17.72
CA LYS A 25 18.43 -25.19 -17.23
C LYS A 25 17.84 -25.23 -15.82
N SER A 26 18.13 -24.21 -15.00
CA SER A 26 17.57 -24.08 -13.65
C SER A 26 16.11 -23.62 -13.65
N GLY A 27 15.55 -23.19 -14.79
CA GLY A 27 14.13 -22.84 -14.93
C GLY A 27 13.80 -21.36 -14.87
N ILE A 28 14.80 -20.46 -14.84
CA ILE A 28 14.59 -19.02 -15.03
C ILE A 28 14.20 -18.76 -16.49
N LYS A 29 13.17 -17.95 -16.70
CA LYS A 29 12.60 -17.66 -18.02
C LYS A 29 12.34 -16.17 -18.22
N VAL A 30 12.61 -15.70 -19.44
CA VAL A 30 12.02 -14.50 -20.02
C VAL A 30 11.22 -14.94 -21.23
N LEU A 31 9.93 -14.67 -21.26
CA LEU A 31 8.97 -15.10 -22.28
C LEU A 31 8.39 -13.84 -22.95
N MET A 32 8.41 -13.81 -24.28
CA MET A 32 7.83 -12.75 -25.10
C MET A 32 6.81 -13.39 -26.03
N ASN A 33 5.58 -12.89 -26.02
CA ASN A 33 4.47 -13.41 -26.82
C ASN A 33 3.97 -12.33 -27.78
N ASP A 34 4.22 -12.49 -29.08
CA ASP A 34 3.82 -11.54 -30.12
C ASP A 34 2.30 -11.55 -30.37
N GLN A 35 1.62 -12.66 -30.08
CA GLN A 35 0.17 -12.78 -30.24
C GLN A 35 -0.59 -11.99 -29.16
N GLU A 36 -0.16 -12.12 -27.90
CA GLU A 36 -0.73 -11.39 -26.77
C GLU A 36 -0.09 -10.01 -26.57
N LYS A 37 1.05 -9.75 -27.22
CA LYS A 37 1.91 -8.58 -27.00
C LYS A 37 2.38 -8.47 -25.54
N SER A 38 2.63 -9.62 -24.91
CA SER A 38 2.92 -9.74 -23.48
C SER A 38 4.37 -10.16 -23.21
N VAL A 39 4.86 -9.86 -22.00
CA VAL A 39 6.19 -10.26 -21.52
C VAL A 39 6.09 -10.82 -20.10
N THR A 40 6.74 -11.95 -19.85
CA THR A 40 6.83 -12.57 -18.51
C THR A 40 8.28 -12.84 -18.14
N ILE A 41 8.71 -12.39 -16.96
CA ILE A 41 9.95 -12.80 -16.30
C ILE A 41 9.57 -13.66 -15.11
N LEU A 42 10.18 -14.84 -15.00
CA LEU A 42 9.77 -15.91 -14.07
C LEU A 42 11.00 -16.64 -13.54
N ASP A 43 11.03 -16.91 -12.25
CA ASP A 43 12.00 -17.82 -11.64
C ASP A 43 11.36 -19.14 -11.13
N PRO A 44 12.14 -20.19 -10.85
CA PRO A 44 11.62 -21.48 -10.41
C PRO A 44 10.88 -21.44 -9.06
N SER A 45 11.07 -20.38 -8.27
CA SER A 45 10.39 -20.21 -6.97
C SER A 45 8.99 -19.61 -7.11
N GLY A 46 8.62 -19.15 -8.32
CA GLY A 46 7.32 -18.58 -8.61
C GLY A 46 7.27 -17.06 -8.50
N ASN A 47 8.42 -16.37 -8.41
CA ASN A 47 8.44 -14.92 -8.57
C ASN A 47 8.12 -14.56 -10.02
N THR A 48 7.27 -13.57 -10.25
CA THR A 48 6.89 -13.12 -11.60
C THR A 48 6.91 -11.60 -11.74
N TYR A 49 7.29 -11.16 -12.94
CA TYR A 49 7.03 -9.82 -13.46
C TYR A 49 6.31 -9.99 -14.80
N PHE A 50 5.06 -9.57 -14.88
CA PHE A 50 4.19 -9.79 -16.02
C PHE A 50 3.66 -8.47 -16.58
N MET A 51 3.91 -8.21 -17.85
CA MET A 51 3.31 -7.13 -18.63
C MET A 51 2.33 -7.76 -19.64
N ASP A 52 1.06 -7.40 -19.58
CA ASP A 52 0.00 -8.16 -20.26
C ASP A 52 -0.30 -7.74 -21.71
N GLY A 53 0.31 -6.65 -22.19
CA GLY A 53 0.05 -6.09 -23.53
C GLY A 53 -1.23 -5.26 -23.64
N ALA A 54 -2.07 -5.23 -22.61
CA ALA A 54 -3.28 -4.40 -22.50
C ALA A 54 -3.05 -3.14 -21.63
N GLY A 55 -1.82 -2.97 -21.12
CA GLY A 55 -1.40 -1.79 -20.34
C GLY A 55 -1.29 -2.06 -18.84
N ASN A 56 -1.45 -3.31 -18.38
CA ASN A 56 -1.31 -3.67 -16.97
C ASN A 56 0.04 -4.35 -16.69
N ILE A 57 0.48 -4.24 -15.44
CA ILE A 57 1.65 -4.92 -14.91
C ILE A 57 1.27 -5.62 -13.61
N THR A 58 1.75 -6.85 -13.42
CA THR A 58 1.64 -7.59 -12.15
C THR A 58 3.02 -8.07 -11.72
N VAL A 59 3.38 -7.82 -10.46
CA VAL A 59 4.62 -8.30 -9.86
C VAL A 59 4.27 -9.14 -8.63
N THR A 60 4.67 -10.41 -8.64
CA THR A 60 4.31 -11.37 -7.60
C THR A 60 5.56 -11.98 -6.99
N ALA A 61 5.60 -12.07 -5.66
CA ALA A 61 6.60 -12.81 -4.92
C ALA A 61 5.91 -13.72 -3.89
N PRO A 62 6.13 -15.05 -3.89
CA PRO A 62 5.50 -15.96 -2.92
C PRO A 62 5.95 -15.79 -1.47
N LYS A 63 7.01 -15.01 -1.24
CA LYS A 63 7.55 -14.72 0.10
C LYS A 63 7.63 -13.21 0.34
N ASN A 64 8.81 -12.63 0.23
CA ASN A 64 9.08 -11.25 0.62
C ASN A 64 9.39 -10.38 -0.61
N MET A 65 9.00 -9.11 -0.55
CA MET A 65 9.39 -8.06 -1.49
C MET A 65 9.93 -6.87 -0.69
N THR A 66 11.00 -6.22 -1.16
CA THR A 66 11.63 -5.09 -0.48
C THR A 66 12.04 -4.03 -1.50
N PHE A 67 11.71 -2.78 -1.20
CA PHE A 67 12.10 -1.61 -1.99
C PHE A 67 13.08 -0.78 -1.18
N ASN A 68 14.36 -0.76 -1.57
CA ASN A 68 15.38 0.07 -0.97
C ASN A 68 15.63 1.27 -1.89
N VAL A 69 15.36 2.48 -1.41
CA VAL A 69 15.47 3.72 -2.19
C VAL A 69 16.40 4.67 -1.44
N GLY A 70 17.49 5.09 -2.09
CA GLY A 70 18.52 5.92 -1.46
C GLY A 70 18.14 7.40 -1.32
N GLU A 71 17.20 7.86 -2.14
CA GLU A 71 16.71 9.24 -2.14
C GLU A 71 15.18 9.23 -2.05
N ASN A 72 14.48 9.46 -3.17
CA ASN A 72 13.04 9.68 -3.19
C ASN A 72 12.28 8.51 -3.81
N LEU A 73 11.19 8.10 -3.16
CA LEU A 73 10.17 7.21 -3.73
C LEU A 73 8.87 7.99 -3.91
N THR A 74 8.44 8.12 -5.17
CA THR A 74 7.15 8.74 -5.52
C THR A 74 6.16 7.67 -5.96
N ILE A 75 4.92 7.74 -5.48
CA ILE A 75 3.83 6.83 -5.87
C ILE A 75 2.62 7.68 -6.28
N ASP A 76 2.47 7.89 -7.59
CA ASP A 76 1.34 8.63 -8.18
C ASP A 76 0.33 7.65 -8.78
N VAL A 77 -0.92 7.69 -8.31
CA VAL A 77 -2.00 6.81 -8.75
C VAL A 77 -3.18 7.64 -9.26
N GLY A 78 -3.56 7.46 -10.53
CA GLY A 78 -4.57 8.30 -11.18
C GLY A 78 -6.03 8.07 -10.76
N ARG A 79 -6.31 6.97 -10.03
CA ARG A 79 -7.67 6.63 -9.58
C ARG A 79 -7.68 6.13 -8.13
N ASP A 80 -7.42 4.84 -7.93
CA ASP A 80 -7.65 4.16 -6.67
C ASP A 80 -6.38 3.43 -6.21
N MET A 81 -5.99 3.62 -4.94
CA MET A 81 -4.93 2.86 -4.29
C MET A 81 -5.53 2.00 -3.18
N LEU A 82 -5.42 0.67 -3.31
CA LEU A 82 -5.82 -0.29 -2.28
C LEU A 82 -4.58 -0.88 -1.62
N THR A 83 -4.48 -0.78 -0.29
CA THR A 83 -3.43 -1.44 0.50
C THR A 83 -4.09 -2.38 1.51
N SER A 84 -3.78 -3.66 1.44
CA SER A 84 -4.23 -4.67 2.40
C SER A 84 -3.03 -5.31 3.08
N VAL A 85 -3.08 -5.41 4.41
CA VAL A 85 -2.01 -5.97 5.25
C VAL A 85 -2.65 -6.97 6.20
N GLY A 86 -2.22 -8.24 6.15
CA GLY A 86 -2.85 -9.31 6.93
C GLY A 86 -2.49 -9.33 8.41
N ASN A 87 -1.33 -8.76 8.78
CA ASN A 87 -0.85 -8.68 10.16
C ASN A 87 -0.61 -7.22 10.54
N ASN A 88 0.65 -6.78 10.58
CA ASN A 88 1.03 -5.48 11.13
C ASN A 88 1.48 -4.51 10.03
N LYS A 89 1.11 -3.23 10.18
CA LYS A 89 1.64 -2.12 9.37
C LYS A 89 2.34 -1.12 10.29
N ASP A 90 3.66 -1.05 10.20
CA ASP A 90 4.47 -0.06 10.90
C ASP A 90 4.81 1.11 9.97
N LEU A 91 4.41 2.32 10.36
CA LEU A 91 4.74 3.56 9.66
C LEU A 91 5.62 4.43 10.55
N LYS A 92 6.89 4.58 10.17
CA LYS A 92 7.84 5.45 10.87
C LYS A 92 8.29 6.58 9.94
N VAL A 93 7.97 7.80 10.32
CA VAL A 93 8.39 9.02 9.61
C VAL A 93 9.07 9.95 10.62
N VAL A 94 10.24 10.47 10.25
CA VAL A 94 11.10 11.24 11.18
C VAL A 94 10.69 12.71 11.27
N LYS A 95 10.21 13.27 10.16
CA LYS A 95 9.77 14.67 10.07
C LYS A 95 8.24 14.70 9.99
N ASP A 96 7.71 14.96 8.82
CA ASP A 96 6.32 15.32 8.64
C ASP A 96 5.52 14.22 7.94
N ILE A 97 4.30 14.01 8.41
CA ILE A 97 3.25 13.27 7.71
C ILE A 97 2.14 14.29 7.42
N SER A 98 1.77 14.44 6.16
CA SER A 98 0.60 15.21 5.74
C SER A 98 -0.43 14.29 5.13
N ILE A 99 -1.69 14.43 5.55
CA ILE A 99 -2.83 13.69 5.00
C ILE A 99 -3.86 14.73 4.59
N THR A 100 -4.18 14.78 3.31
CA THR A 100 -5.24 15.64 2.77
C THR A 100 -6.23 14.75 2.04
N ALA A 101 -7.47 14.73 2.53
CA ALA A 101 -8.56 13.94 1.95
C ALA A 101 -9.88 14.68 2.18
N SER A 102 -10.82 14.55 1.25
CA SER A 102 -12.17 15.10 1.45
C SER A 102 -12.89 14.43 2.63
N ASN A 103 -12.63 13.14 2.85
CA ASN A 103 -13.15 12.37 3.98
C ASN A 103 -12.04 11.48 4.55
N HIS A 104 -11.94 11.40 5.88
CA HIS A 104 -11.06 10.46 6.58
C HIS A 104 -11.89 9.61 7.55
N LYS A 105 -11.93 8.30 7.32
CA LYS A 105 -12.57 7.34 8.23
C LYS A 105 -11.48 6.47 8.85
N GLU A 106 -11.46 6.43 10.18
CA GLU A 106 -10.61 5.55 10.95
C GLU A 106 -11.47 4.70 11.88
N GLU A 107 -11.29 3.39 11.85
CA GLU A 107 -12.05 2.43 12.66
C GLU A 107 -11.06 1.54 13.40
N ILE A 108 -11.14 1.55 14.74
CA ILE A 108 -10.20 0.87 15.62
C ILE A 108 -11.01 -0.06 16.53
N SER A 109 -10.82 -1.37 16.36
CA SER A 109 -11.59 -2.38 17.10
C SER A 109 -11.14 -2.58 18.54
N SER A 110 -9.91 -2.18 18.87
CA SER A 110 -9.34 -2.24 20.21
C SER A 110 -8.91 -0.84 20.62
N ASN A 111 -7.64 -0.62 20.90
CA ASN A 111 -7.16 0.63 21.48
C ASN A 111 -6.60 1.58 20.43
N LYS A 112 -6.92 2.87 20.56
CA LYS A 112 -6.23 3.97 19.90
C LYS A 112 -5.53 4.82 20.96
N THR A 113 -4.23 5.09 20.78
CA THR A 113 -3.46 5.98 21.64
C THR A 113 -2.90 7.12 20.80
N LEU A 114 -3.15 8.35 21.24
CA LEU A 114 -2.59 9.55 20.67
C LEU A 114 -1.68 10.21 21.72
N LYS A 115 -0.39 10.34 21.41
CA LYS A 115 0.57 11.06 22.25
C LYS A 115 1.16 12.21 21.44
N VAL A 116 0.90 13.43 21.89
CA VAL A 116 1.41 14.66 21.29
C VAL A 116 2.20 15.40 22.37
N VAL A 117 3.44 15.77 22.06
CA VAL A 117 4.35 16.38 23.05
C VAL A 117 4.11 17.88 23.17
N ASP A 118 4.01 18.57 22.04
CA ASP A 118 3.92 20.03 22.02
C ASP A 118 2.47 20.51 21.92
N LYS A 119 1.87 20.46 20.73
CA LYS A 119 0.54 21.02 20.48
C LYS A 119 -0.35 20.04 19.74
N LEU A 120 -1.54 19.79 20.29
CA LEU A 120 -2.67 19.22 19.57
C LEU A 120 -3.66 20.35 19.24
N GLU A 121 -4.00 20.49 17.97
CA GLU A 121 -4.99 21.46 17.49
C GLU A 121 -6.04 20.74 16.65
N GLU A 122 -7.30 20.87 17.04
CA GLU A 122 -8.45 20.27 16.36
C GLU A 122 -9.43 21.38 15.97
N ILE A 123 -9.59 21.59 14.65
CA ILE A 123 -10.49 22.61 14.10
C ILE A 123 -11.56 21.87 13.29
N THR A 124 -12.81 21.96 13.71
CA THR A 124 -13.95 21.28 13.07
C THR A 124 -15.21 22.12 13.21
N GLY A 125 -16.17 21.92 12.30
CA GLY A 125 -17.51 22.49 12.45
C GLY A 125 -18.33 21.83 13.57
N SER A 126 -18.07 20.55 13.89
CA SER A 126 -18.71 19.83 14.99
C SER A 126 -17.83 18.66 15.48
N THR A 127 -17.87 18.38 16.78
CA THR A 127 -17.19 17.23 17.40
C THR A 127 -18.09 16.54 18.41
N ARG A 128 -17.85 15.24 18.64
CA ARG A 128 -18.54 14.45 19.66
C ARG A 128 -17.59 13.41 20.26
N HIS A 129 -17.30 13.56 21.54
CA HIS A 129 -16.63 12.53 22.33
C HIS A 129 -17.69 11.74 23.11
N LEU A 130 -17.67 10.41 22.99
CA LEU A 130 -18.63 9.51 23.65
C LEU A 130 -17.89 8.27 24.14
N ALA A 131 -17.88 8.05 25.46
CA ALA A 131 -17.52 6.77 26.05
C ALA A 131 -18.81 5.99 26.34
N LYS A 132 -18.98 4.81 25.74
CA LYS A 132 -20.20 3.99 25.89
C LYS A 132 -20.29 3.26 27.23
N ASN A 133 -19.13 2.82 27.74
CA ASN A 133 -19.03 1.91 28.89
C ASN A 133 -18.09 2.44 29.98
N GLY A 134 -17.62 3.68 29.89
CA GLY A 134 -16.61 4.23 30.79
C GLY A 134 -16.58 5.75 30.75
N ASP A 135 -15.53 6.32 31.32
CA ASP A 135 -15.43 7.76 31.51
C ASP A 135 -14.71 8.45 30.34
N ILE A 136 -15.04 9.73 30.14
CA ILE A 136 -14.21 10.66 29.39
C ILE A 136 -13.52 11.55 30.43
N THR A 137 -12.19 11.60 30.42
CA THR A 137 -11.41 12.39 31.36
C THR A 137 -10.59 13.44 30.63
N PHE A 138 -10.57 14.67 31.16
CA PHE A 138 -9.72 15.75 30.70
C PHE A 138 -8.91 16.24 31.90
N HIS A 139 -7.58 16.27 31.75
CA HIS A 139 -6.68 16.74 32.78
C HIS A 139 -5.74 17.79 32.21
N SER A 140 -5.74 18.97 32.82
CA SER A 140 -4.81 20.06 32.51
C SER A 140 -3.97 20.33 33.76
N ASN A 141 -2.65 20.48 33.59
CA ASN A 141 -1.77 20.94 34.66
C ASN A 141 -2.05 22.42 35.01
N GLY A 142 -2.56 23.18 34.03
CA GLY A 142 -2.92 24.58 34.18
C GLY A 142 -4.44 24.76 34.13
N VAL A 143 -4.88 25.78 33.40
CA VAL A 143 -6.31 26.05 33.20
C VAL A 143 -6.85 25.15 32.09
N ALA A 144 -8.01 24.54 32.32
CA ALA A 144 -8.86 23.98 31.28
C ALA A 144 -10.03 24.93 31.05
N SER A 145 -10.18 25.45 29.84
CA SER A 145 -11.28 26.35 29.48
C SER A 145 -12.22 25.69 28.48
N LEU A 146 -13.52 25.84 28.70
CA LEU A 146 -14.57 25.44 27.76
C LEU A 146 -15.49 26.63 27.53
N TYR A 147 -15.57 27.09 26.28
CA TYR A 147 -16.35 28.25 25.89
C TYR A 147 -17.45 27.85 24.92
N GLY A 148 -18.68 28.25 25.22
CA GLY A 148 -19.82 28.18 24.31
C GLY A 148 -20.22 29.61 23.91
N SER A 149 -20.54 29.83 22.65
CA SER A 149 -21.03 31.13 22.15
C SER A 149 -22.41 31.50 22.71
N VAL A 150 -23.17 30.50 23.16
CA VAL A 150 -24.46 30.67 23.84
C VAL A 150 -24.41 30.02 25.22
N ASP A 151 -24.39 28.69 25.28
CA ASP A 151 -24.34 27.91 26.52
C ASP A 151 -23.14 26.96 26.55
N THR A 152 -22.54 26.79 27.73
CA THR A 152 -21.74 25.59 28.07
C THR A 152 -22.50 24.81 29.14
N LYS A 153 -23.10 23.69 28.77
CA LYS A 153 -23.89 22.86 29.69
C LYS A 153 -23.03 21.75 30.27
N VAL A 154 -22.73 21.86 31.54
CA VAL A 154 -22.12 20.78 32.34
C VAL A 154 -23.18 20.34 33.33
N ASN A 155 -23.67 19.11 33.16
CA ASN A 155 -24.68 18.53 34.04
C ASN A 155 -24.17 17.18 34.56
N LYS A 156 -24.60 16.77 35.75
CA LYS A 156 -24.28 15.46 36.36
C LYS A 156 -25.02 14.29 35.71
N GLY A 157 -26.02 14.57 34.84
CA GLY A 157 -27.06 13.59 34.53
C GLY A 157 -28.10 13.58 35.63
#